data_AF-A0A940V062-F1
#
_entry.id   AF-A0A940V062-F1
#
_cell.length_a   1.000
_cell.length_b   1.000
_cell.length_c   1.000
_cell.angle_alpha   90.00
_cell.angle_beta   90.00
_cell.angle_gamma   90.00
#
_symmetry.space_group_name_H-M   'P 1'
#
loop_
_entity.id
_entity.type
_entity.pdbx_description
1 polymer ?
#
loop_
_entity_poly.entity_id
_entity_poly.type
_entity_poly.pdbx_seq_one_letter_code
_entity_poly.pdbx_strand_id
1 'polypeptide(L)' 'MRPWEKNIRAVVPYIPGEQPNTKDMVKLNTNENPYPPAPGVKKVLENLDADILRLYPDPTIRLLVEELAHHY' A
#
# COMPACT_ATOMS: atom_id res chain seq x y z
N MET A 1 9.42 -20.18 25.63
CA MET A 1 8.32 -20.39 24.65
C MET A 1 7.04 -20.62 25.42
N ARG A 2 6.00 -19.82 25.17
CA ARG A 2 4.68 -19.99 25.79
C ARG A 2 4.01 -21.26 25.24
N PRO A 3 3.17 -21.98 26.01
CA PRO A 3 2.56 -23.24 25.55
C PRO A 3 1.79 -23.12 24.23
N TRP A 4 1.14 -21.98 23.97
CA TRP A 4 0.39 -21.73 22.73
C TRP A 4 1.30 -21.63 21.49
N GLU A 5 2.54 -21.18 21.65
CA GLU A 5 3.50 -21.00 20.53
C GLU A 5 3.85 -22.34 19.87
N LYS A 6 3.67 -23.47 20.59
CA LYS A 6 3.88 -24.82 20.06
C LYS A 6 2.85 -25.23 19.01
N ASN A 7 1.68 -24.59 18.99
CA ASN A 7 0.58 -24.90 18.09
C ASN A 7 0.52 -23.95 16.87
N ILE A 8 1.45 -23.00 16.77
CA ILE A 8 1.54 -22.06 15.66
C ILE A 8 2.66 -22.49 14.73
N ARG A 9 2.38 -22.49 13.42
CA ARG A 9 3.37 -22.80 12.38
C ARG A 9 4.54 -21.80 12.47
N ALA A 10 5.75 -22.31 12.65
CA ALA A 10 6.95 -21.50 12.47
C ALA A 10 7.15 -21.21 10.98
N VAL A 11 7.34 -19.93 10.65
CA VAL A 11 7.63 -19.46 9.29
C VAL A 11 8.92 -18.65 9.31
N VAL A 12 9.64 -18.65 8.19
CA VAL A 12 10.70 -17.67 7.97
C VAL A 12 10.00 -16.34 7.63
N PRO A 13 10.21 -15.27 8.41
CA PRO A 13 9.58 -13.99 8.13
C PRO A 13 10.14 -13.42 6.82
N TYR A 14 9.34 -12.59 6.15
CA TYR A 14 9.86 -11.77 5.06
C TYR A 14 10.97 -10.86 5.58
N ILE A 15 12.10 -10.85 4.88
CA ILE A 15 13.21 -9.93 5.12
C ILE A 15 13.26 -9.01 3.90
N PRO A 16 13.00 -7.70 4.04
CA PRO A 16 13.13 -6.78 2.93
C PRO A 16 14.57 -6.73 2.42
N GLY A 17 14.73 -6.45 1.13
CA GLY A 17 16.04 -6.17 0.54
C GLY A 17 16.68 -4.94 1.16
N GLU A 18 17.99 -4.79 0.94
CA GLU A 18 18.73 -3.62 1.42
C GLU A 18 18.14 -2.32 0.87
N GLN A 19 18.06 -1.30 1.72
CA GLN A 19 17.53 0.01 1.37
C GLN A 19 18.46 1.10 1.91
N PRO A 20 19.54 1.44 1.17
CA PRO A 20 20.48 2.46 1.60
C PRO A 20 19.78 3.83 1.72
N ASN A 21 20.19 4.66 2.68
CA ASN A 21 19.65 6.00 2.90
C ASN A 21 20.78 7.04 2.86
N THR A 22 21.47 7.09 1.74
CA THR A 22 22.57 8.03 1.50
C THR A 22 22.04 9.28 0.79
N LYS A 23 22.64 10.43 1.11
CA LYS A 23 22.33 11.69 0.44
C LYS A 23 22.59 11.55 -1.08
N ASP A 24 21.71 12.12 -1.89
CA ASP A 24 21.82 12.17 -3.36
C ASP A 24 21.85 10.79 -4.06
N MET A 25 21.30 9.75 -3.41
CA MET A 25 21.19 8.41 -3.99
C MET A 25 20.13 8.34 -5.09
N VAL A 26 20.46 7.67 -6.21
CA VAL A 26 19.48 7.23 -7.21
C VAL A 26 18.86 5.90 -6.75
N LYS A 27 17.55 5.91 -6.48
CA LYS A 27 16.82 4.75 -5.93
C LYS A 27 16.31 3.84 -7.05
N LEU A 28 16.76 2.58 -7.09
CA LEU A 28 16.42 1.60 -8.14
C LEU A 28 16.05 0.21 -7.59
N ASN A 29 15.95 0.05 -6.26
CA ASN A 29 15.89 -1.26 -5.60
C ASN A 29 14.48 -1.78 -5.27
N THR A 30 13.43 -0.98 -5.45
CA THR A 30 12.04 -1.35 -5.05
C THR A 30 11.01 -1.24 -6.18
N ASN A 31 11.45 -1.10 -7.44
CA ASN A 31 10.59 -0.97 -8.62
C ASN A 31 9.57 0.18 -8.55
N GLU A 32 9.91 1.27 -7.86
CA GLU A 32 9.07 2.47 -7.83
C GLU A 32 9.05 3.16 -9.20
N ASN A 33 7.89 3.72 -9.55
CA ASN A 33 7.76 4.53 -10.75
C ASN A 33 8.46 5.88 -10.53
N PRO A 34 9.33 6.35 -11.46
CA PRO A 34 10.01 7.64 -11.30
C PRO A 34 9.09 8.85 -11.53
N TYR A 35 7.90 8.65 -12.09
CA TYR A 35 6.95 9.71 -12.42
C TYR A 35 5.93 9.95 -11.29
N PRO A 36 5.38 11.17 -11.18
CA PRO A 36 4.29 11.45 -10.26
C PRO A 36 3.02 10.65 -10.64
N PRO A 37 2.08 10.48 -9.68
CA PRO A 37 0.80 9.84 -9.97
C PRO A 37 -0.02 10.65 -10.98
N ALA A 38 -1.05 10.04 -11.55
CA ALA A 38 -1.96 10.71 -12.48
C ALA A 38 -2.57 11.97 -11.85
N PRO A 39 -2.77 13.08 -12.60
CA PRO A 39 -3.29 14.34 -12.07
C PRO A 39 -4.62 14.20 -11.31
N GLY A 40 -5.49 13.27 -11.72
CA GLY A 40 -6.75 12.99 -11.03
C GLY A 40 -6.57 12.47 -9.60
N VAL A 41 -5.52 11.69 -9.34
CA VAL A 41 -5.19 11.20 -7.98
C VAL A 41 -4.82 12.37 -7.08
N LYS A 42 -3.96 13.28 -7.58
CA LYS A 42 -3.58 14.49 -6.84
C LYS A 42 -4.81 15.33 -6.49
N LYS A 43 -5.71 15.54 -7.46
CA LYS A 43 -6.95 16.30 -7.25
C LYS A 43 -7.84 15.68 -6.17
N VAL A 44 -7.99 14.36 -6.14
CA VAL A 44 -8.79 13.68 -5.09
C VAL A 44 -8.17 13.90 -3.71
N LEU A 45 -6.84 13.79 -3.58
CA LEU A 45 -6.16 13.99 -2.30
C LEU A 45 -6.25 15.43 -1.80
N GLU A 46 -6.13 16.42 -2.69
CA GLU A 46 -6.24 17.84 -2.35
C GLU A 46 -7.65 18.26 -1.92
N ASN A 47 -8.68 17.52 -2.34
CA ASN A 47 -10.08 17.81 -2.06
C ASN A 47 -10.75 16.76 -1.16
N LEU A 48 -9.96 15.92 -0.48
CA LEU A 48 -10.50 14.89 0.41
C LEU A 48 -11.15 15.54 1.62
N ASP A 49 -12.45 15.29 1.81
CA ASP A 49 -13.15 15.68 3.03
C ASP A 49 -12.69 14.80 4.19
N ALA A 50 -11.89 15.36 5.10
CA ALA A 50 -11.32 14.64 6.24
C ALA A 50 -12.40 14.06 7.18
N ASP A 51 -13.61 14.62 7.17
CA ASP A 51 -14.73 14.10 7.96
C ASP A 51 -15.10 12.66 7.59
N ILE A 52 -14.80 12.21 6.35
CA ILE A 52 -15.06 10.84 5.91
C ILE A 52 -14.24 9.82 6.70
N LEU A 53 -13.09 10.21 7.25
CA LEU A 53 -12.15 9.32 7.95
C LEU A 53 -12.68 8.82 9.31
N ARG A 54 -13.78 9.39 9.81
CA ARG A 54 -14.48 8.85 11.00
C ARG A 54 -15.25 7.57 10.70
N LEU A 55 -15.51 7.27 9.43
CA LEU A 55 -16.25 6.11 8.98
C LEU A 55 -15.28 5.03 8.52
N TYR A 56 -15.68 3.76 8.67
CA TYR A 56 -14.97 2.66 8.02
C TYR A 56 -15.11 2.78 6.49
N PRO A 57 -14.08 2.37 5.72
CA PRO A 57 -14.17 2.30 4.27
C PRO A 57 -15.18 1.23 3.84
N ASP A 58 -15.60 1.28 2.57
CA ASP A 58 -16.43 0.24 1.96
C ASP A 58 -15.69 -1.12 2.05
N PRO A 59 -16.22 -2.11 2.81
CA PRO A 59 -15.55 -3.38 3.02
C PRO A 59 -15.46 -4.24 1.74
N THR A 60 -16.25 -3.90 0.72
CA THR A 60 -16.27 -4.61 -0.58
C THR A 60 -15.42 -3.92 -1.64
N ILE A 61 -14.99 -2.68 -1.40
CA ILE A 61 -14.24 -1.85 -2.37
C ILE A 61 -14.96 -1.81 -3.74
N ARG A 62 -16.30 -1.76 -3.71
CA ARG A 62 -17.15 -2.08 -4.85
C ARG A 62 -16.83 -1.22 -6.08
N LEU A 63 -16.65 0.08 -5.87
CA LEU A 63 -16.36 1.03 -6.95
C LEU A 63 -15.07 0.68 -7.71
N LEU A 64 -14.01 0.25 -7.00
CA LEU A 64 -12.75 -0.13 -7.64
C LEU A 64 -12.91 -1.44 -8.40
N VAL A 65 -13.60 -2.42 -7.81
CA VAL A 65 -13.83 -3.73 -8.43
C VAL A 65 -14.62 -3.60 -9.72
N GLU A 66 -15.71 -2.83 -9.71
CA GLU A 66 -16.54 -2.55 -10.88
C GLU A 66 -15.72 -1.89 -12.00
N GLU A 67 -14.95 -0.83 -11.68
CA GLU A 67 -14.15 -0.12 -12.68
C GLU A 67 -13.03 -0.99 -13.28
N LEU A 68 -12.33 -1.77 -12.46
CA LEU A 68 -11.31 -2.69 -12.95
C LEU A 68 -11.90 -3.77 -13.87
N ALA A 69 -13.08 -4.29 -13.54
CA ALA A 69 -13.79 -5.28 -14.37
C ALA A 69 -14.32 -4.70 -15.69
N HIS A 70 -14.58 -3.39 -15.75
CA HIS A 70 -14.94 -2.71 -17.00
C HIS A 70 -13.71 -2.46 -17.88
N HIS A 71 -12.55 -2.25 -17.28
CA HIS A 71 -11.32 -1.94 -18.00
C HIS A 71 -10.63 -3.15 -18.63
N TYR A 72 -10.64 -4.30 -17.94
CA TYR A 72 -9.98 -5.54 -18.34
C TYR A 72 -10.97 -6.59 -18.85
#